data_AF-A0A8G1A150-F1
#
_entry.id   AF-A0A8G1A150-F1
#
_cell.length_a   1.000
_cell.length_b   1.000
_cell.length_c   1.000
_cell.angle_alpha   90.00
_cell.angle_beta   90.00
_cell.angle_gamma   90.00
#
_symmetry.space_group_name_H-M   'P 1'
#
loop_
_entity.id
_entity.type
_entity.pdbx_description
1 polymer ?
#
loop_
_entity_poly.entity_id
_entity_poly.type
_entity_poly.pdbx_seq_one_letter_code
_entity_poly.pdbx_strand_id
1 'polypeptide(L)'
;MRQELALAGLAAVLLAAAFISGCVGEPDGSLPPPVDFIPEVTAGAEDELIIRYYPNSTEPAPYSITFEIEVDGETTDAVAGRIVSDVSAADPIELPPVRTAPGAEVSVRVTIYDEFRRAVHRDTTTVIVGNEIQVTVR
;
A
#
# COMPACT_ATOMS: atom_id res chain seq x y z
N MET A 1 -36.01 53.69 38.27
CA MET A 1 -34.55 53.47 38.37
C MET A 1 -34.18 52.60 37.18
N ARG A 2 -33.67 53.09 36.04
CA ARG A 2 -32.40 53.82 35.77
C ARG A 2 -31.18 53.11 36.37
N GLN A 3 -30.39 52.43 35.52
CA GLN A 3 -28.91 52.46 35.34
C GLN A 3 -28.66 51.73 34.00
N GLU A 4 -28.42 52.33 32.83
CA GLU A 4 -27.35 53.23 32.36
C GLU A 4 -25.93 52.65 32.43
N LEU A 5 -25.35 52.50 31.23
CA LEU A 5 -23.95 52.62 30.84
C LEU A 5 -22.86 51.86 31.62
N ALA A 6 -22.20 50.94 30.92
CA ALA A 6 -20.74 50.78 31.05
C ALA A 6 -20.14 50.42 29.69
N LEU A 7 -19.94 51.46 28.88
CA LEU A 7 -18.90 51.51 27.87
C LEU A 7 -17.53 51.52 28.59
N ALA A 8 -16.52 50.98 27.91
CA ALA A 8 -15.09 51.28 28.07
C ALA A 8 -14.30 50.59 29.22
N GLY A 9 -13.29 49.82 28.80
CA GLY A 9 -12.24 49.22 29.61
C GLY A 9 -11.56 48.11 28.80
N LEU A 10 -10.94 48.41 27.65
CA LEU A 10 -9.52 48.74 27.56
C LEU A 10 -8.62 47.71 28.28
N ALA A 11 -8.34 46.60 27.60
CA ALA A 11 -7.19 45.73 27.86
C ALA A 11 -6.96 44.89 26.58
N ALA A 12 -6.34 45.41 25.53
CA ALA A 12 -4.90 45.64 25.43
C ALA A 12 -4.05 44.41 25.82
N VAL A 13 -4.24 43.26 25.16
CA VAL A 13 -3.23 42.19 25.10
C VAL A 13 -3.27 41.49 23.74
N LEU A 14 -2.82 42.17 22.69
CA LEU A 14 -2.51 41.57 21.38
C LEU A 14 -1.06 41.90 21.08
N LEU A 15 -0.12 41.13 21.65
CA LEU A 15 1.29 41.16 21.26
C LEU A 15 2.01 39.94 21.85
N ALA A 16 2.23 38.92 21.03
CA ALA A 16 3.46 38.13 20.95
C ALA A 16 3.24 36.92 20.01
N ALA A 17 3.31 37.13 18.70
CA ALA A 17 3.67 36.06 17.79
C ALA A 17 5.16 36.24 17.49
N ALA A 18 5.99 35.44 18.16
CA ALA A 18 7.41 35.38 17.95
C ALA A 18 7.69 34.95 16.50
N PHE A 19 8.46 35.77 15.77
CA PHE A 19 9.07 35.37 14.52
C PHE A 19 10.10 34.27 14.81
N ILE A 20 9.68 33.01 14.68
CA ILE A 20 10.61 31.91 14.57
C ILE A 20 11.15 31.97 13.15
N SER A 21 12.28 32.67 12.98
CA SER A 21 13.20 32.48 11.87
C SER A 21 13.83 31.09 12.01
N GLY A 22 13.07 30.05 11.66
CA GLY A 22 13.60 28.73 11.38
C GLY A 22 13.79 28.62 9.89
N CYS A 23 15.01 28.29 9.44
CA CYS A 23 15.30 27.94 8.06
C CYS A 23 14.34 26.82 7.61
N VAL A 24 13.25 27.20 6.93
CA VAL A 24 12.51 26.27 6.10
C VAL A 24 13.41 26.08 4.88
N GLY A 25 14.27 25.07 4.93
CA GLY A 25 14.68 24.45 3.69
C GLY A 25 13.39 24.01 3.02
N GLU A 26 13.03 24.66 1.92
CA GLU A 26 11.98 24.15 1.03
C GLU A 26 12.31 22.68 0.77
N PRO A 27 11.45 21.71 1.13
CA PRO A 27 11.51 20.44 0.44
C PRO A 27 11.34 20.80 -1.03
N ASP A 28 12.33 20.46 -1.85
CA ASP A 28 12.31 20.68 -3.31
C ASP A 28 11.10 20.01 -3.99
N GLY A 29 10.30 19.27 -3.21
CA GLY A 29 8.90 19.01 -3.47
C GLY A 29 8.68 17.89 -4.48
N SER A 30 9.75 17.26 -4.93
CA SER A 30 9.69 16.14 -5.86
C SER A 30 10.02 14.85 -5.12
N LEU A 31 8.98 14.10 -4.78
CA LEU A 31 9.15 12.69 -4.42
C LEU A 31 9.79 11.96 -5.61
N PRO A 32 10.63 10.93 -5.37
CA PRO A 32 11.12 10.10 -6.46
C PRO A 32 9.96 9.51 -7.26
N PRO A 33 10.14 9.20 -8.55
CA PRO A 33 9.15 8.49 -9.34
C PRO A 33 8.68 7.21 -8.63
N PRO A 34 7.39 6.85 -8.73
CA PRO A 34 6.92 5.57 -8.19
C PRO A 34 7.57 4.40 -8.94
N VAL A 35 7.81 3.30 -8.21
CA VAL A 35 8.32 2.05 -8.79
C VAL A 35 7.14 1.16 -9.14
N ASP A 36 7.04 0.78 -10.41
CA ASP A 36 6.02 -0.14 -10.90
C ASP A 36 6.29 -1.58 -10.43
N PHE A 37 5.24 -2.38 -10.28
CA PHE A 37 5.32 -3.80 -9.96
C PHE A 37 4.80 -4.67 -11.10
N ILE A 38 5.44 -5.83 -11.27
CA ILE A 38 5.05 -6.86 -12.23
C ILE A 38 4.52 -8.05 -11.43
N PRO A 39 3.22 -8.39 -11.55
CA PRO A 39 2.67 -9.58 -10.93
C PRO A 39 3.10 -10.83 -11.70
N GLU A 40 3.41 -11.89 -10.96
CA GLU A 40 3.70 -13.23 -11.49
C GLU A 40 2.90 -14.26 -10.70
N VAL A 41 2.25 -15.18 -11.42
CA VAL A 41 1.59 -16.34 -10.84
C VAL A 41 2.17 -17.60 -11.48
N THR A 42 2.66 -18.52 -10.64
CA THR A 42 3.26 -19.78 -11.07
C THR A 42 2.72 -20.97 -10.28
N ALA A 43 2.82 -22.17 -10.84
CA ALA A 43 2.50 -23.39 -10.15
C ALA A 43 3.67 -23.78 -9.23
N GLY A 44 3.37 -23.97 -7.96
CA GLY A 44 4.23 -24.61 -6.97
C GLY A 44 4.08 -26.13 -6.98
N ALA A 45 4.46 -26.77 -5.88
CA ALA A 45 4.31 -28.22 -5.72
C ALA A 45 2.89 -28.56 -5.26
N GLU A 46 2.36 -29.73 -5.66
CA GLU A 46 1.09 -30.27 -5.10
C GLU A 46 -0.10 -29.29 -5.17
N ASP A 47 -0.41 -28.80 -6.37
CA ASP A 47 -1.53 -27.87 -6.64
C ASP A 47 -1.46 -26.53 -5.87
N GLU A 48 -0.23 -26.09 -5.59
CA GLU A 48 0.08 -24.80 -4.97
C GLU A 48 0.19 -23.70 -6.04
N LEU A 49 -0.34 -22.51 -5.75
CA LEU A 49 -0.05 -21.29 -6.48
C LEU A 49 0.95 -20.45 -5.71
N ILE A 50 1.98 -19.99 -6.42
CA ILE A 50 2.96 -19.04 -5.93
C ILE A 50 2.72 -17.70 -6.63
N ILE A 51 2.46 -16.68 -5.84
CA ILE A 51 2.14 -15.33 -6.32
C ILE A 51 3.25 -14.38 -5.84
N ARG A 52 3.89 -13.70 -6.79
CA ARG A 52 4.98 -12.76 -6.53
C ARG A 52 4.72 -11.42 -7.20
N TYR A 53 5.19 -10.36 -6.55
CA TYR A 53 5.16 -9.00 -7.09
C TYR A 53 6.60 -8.48 -7.15
N TYR A 54 7.14 -8.39 -8.36
CA TYR A 54 8.50 -7.91 -8.60
C TYR A 54 8.48 -6.40 -8.81
N PRO A 55 9.19 -5.59 -8.01
CA PRO A 55 9.39 -4.20 -8.35
C PRO A 55 10.29 -4.11 -9.58
N ASN A 56 10.05 -3.10 -10.43
CA ASN A 56 10.97 -2.74 -11.51
C ASN A 56 12.15 -1.90 -10.97
N SER A 57 12.84 -2.43 -9.95
CA SER A 57 13.99 -1.81 -9.29
C SER A 57 14.94 -2.87 -8.77
N THR A 58 16.24 -2.61 -8.84
CA THR A 58 17.28 -3.43 -8.20
C THR A 58 17.71 -2.88 -6.85
N GLU A 59 17.30 -1.66 -6.52
CA GLU A 59 17.57 -1.03 -5.22
C GLU A 59 16.59 -1.56 -4.18
N PRO A 60 17.08 -2.19 -3.08
CA PRO A 60 16.21 -2.68 -2.01
C PRO A 60 15.50 -1.54 -1.30
N ALA A 61 14.19 -1.66 -1.13
CA ALA A 61 13.38 -0.65 -0.43
C ALA A 61 12.25 -1.30 0.38
N PRO A 62 11.77 -0.64 1.45
CA PRO A 62 10.61 -1.12 2.19
C PRO A 62 9.30 -0.77 1.47
N TYR A 63 8.34 -1.70 1.51
CA TYR A 63 6.98 -1.48 1.02
C TYR A 63 5.95 -1.97 2.04
N SER A 64 4.76 -1.37 2.01
CA SER A 64 3.60 -1.85 2.75
C SER A 64 2.64 -2.55 1.79
N ILE A 65 2.25 -3.78 2.10
CA ILE A 65 1.30 -4.57 1.31
C ILE A 65 0.00 -4.82 2.08
N THR A 66 -1.11 -4.65 1.37
CA THR A 66 -2.44 -5.12 1.78
C THR A 66 -2.94 -6.09 0.73
N PHE A 67 -3.40 -7.28 1.11
CA PHE A 67 -3.95 -8.25 0.20
C PHE A 67 -5.12 -9.03 0.80
N GLU A 68 -5.94 -9.60 -0.09
CA GLU A 68 -7.02 -10.54 0.19
C GLU A 68 -6.94 -11.65 -0.86
N ILE A 69 -6.98 -12.91 -0.40
CA ILE A 69 -6.98 -14.11 -1.23
C ILE A 69 -8.31 -14.83 -1.02
N GLU A 70 -9.05 -15.03 -2.10
CA GLU A 70 -10.28 -15.79 -2.13
C GLU A 70 -10.11 -17.05 -2.97
N VAL A 71 -10.67 -18.17 -2.50
CA VAL A 71 -10.78 -19.42 -3.25
C VAL A 71 -12.25 -19.75 -3.40
N ASP A 72 -12.73 -19.88 -4.63
CA ASP A 72 -14.15 -20.08 -4.97
C ASP A 72 -15.10 -19.08 -4.27
N GLY A 73 -14.62 -17.84 -4.10
CA GLY A 73 -15.34 -16.74 -3.45
C GLY A 73 -15.29 -16.74 -1.91
N GLU A 74 -14.54 -17.65 -1.29
CA GLU A 74 -14.31 -17.66 0.16
C GLU A 74 -12.92 -17.10 0.49
N THR A 75 -12.85 -16.10 1.38
CA THR A 75 -11.58 -15.54 1.84
C THR A 75 -10.79 -16.58 2.63
N THR A 76 -9.60 -16.92 2.14
CA THR A 76 -8.69 -17.87 2.79
C THR A 76 -7.55 -17.17 3.54
N ASP A 77 -7.15 -15.99 3.06
CA ASP A 77 -6.16 -15.14 3.74
C ASP A 77 -6.43 -13.66 3.46
N ALA A 78 -6.13 -12.82 4.45
CA ALA A 78 -6.26 -11.37 4.35
C ALA A 78 -5.28 -10.68 5.29
N VAL A 79 -4.48 -9.78 4.74
CA VAL A 79 -3.46 -9.03 5.47
C VAL A 79 -3.57 -7.56 5.10
N ALA A 80 -3.52 -6.68 6.11
CA ALA A 80 -3.55 -5.25 5.91
C ALA A 80 -2.26 -4.60 6.43
N GLY A 81 -1.61 -3.81 5.58
CA GLY A 81 -0.47 -2.96 5.96
C GLY A 81 0.77 -3.72 6.44
N ARG A 82 1.01 -4.94 5.96
CA ARG A 82 2.24 -5.69 6.28
C ARG A 82 3.43 -4.98 5.66
N ILE A 83 4.41 -4.64 6.48
CA ILE A 83 5.68 -4.10 5.99
C ILE A 83 6.58 -5.25 5.54
N VAL A 84 7.10 -5.13 4.33
CA VAL A 84 8.12 -6.01 3.77
C VAL A 84 9.36 -5.15 3.52
N SER A 85 10.50 -5.55 4.07
CA SER A 85 11.77 -4.81 3.93
C SER A 85 12.59 -5.39 2.77
N ASP A 86 13.58 -4.62 2.30
CA ASP A 86 14.58 -5.06 1.32
C ASP A 86 14.01 -5.59 -0.03
N VAL A 87 12.81 -5.15 -0.40
CA VAL A 87 12.14 -5.60 -1.62
C VAL A 87 12.88 -5.08 -2.86
N SER A 88 13.20 -5.97 -3.78
CA SER A 88 13.89 -5.67 -5.04
C SER A 88 13.52 -6.71 -6.11
N ALA A 89 13.99 -6.52 -7.35
CA ALA A 89 13.82 -7.52 -8.40
C ALA A 89 14.43 -8.90 -8.06
N ALA A 90 15.40 -8.96 -7.15
CA ALA A 90 16.01 -10.20 -6.68
C ALA A 90 15.30 -10.80 -5.43
N ASP A 91 14.56 -9.97 -4.69
CA ASP A 91 13.81 -10.36 -3.50
C ASP A 91 12.40 -9.74 -3.57
N PRO A 92 11.50 -10.35 -4.36
CA PRO A 92 10.16 -9.80 -4.59
C PRO A 92 9.25 -10.01 -3.38
N ILE A 93 8.10 -9.34 -3.38
CA ILE A 93 7.06 -9.64 -2.39
C ILE A 93 6.38 -10.94 -2.78
N GLU A 94 6.58 -11.99 -1.98
CA GLU A 94 5.84 -13.25 -2.09
C GLU A 94 4.62 -13.25 -1.15
N LEU A 95 3.46 -13.59 -1.70
CA LEU A 95 2.27 -13.86 -0.89
C LEU A 95 2.32 -15.27 -0.32
N PRO A 96 1.58 -15.55 0.78
CA PRO A 96 1.41 -16.91 1.26
C PRO A 96 0.96 -17.85 0.13
N PRO A 97 1.54 -19.05 0.02
CA PRO A 97 1.18 -19.99 -1.02
C PRO A 97 -0.28 -20.43 -0.88
N VAL A 98 -0.97 -20.57 -2.01
CA VAL A 98 -2.39 -20.96 -2.03
C VAL A 98 -2.49 -22.39 -2.53
N ARG A 99 -2.86 -23.33 -1.65
CA ARG A 99 -3.15 -24.71 -2.05
C ARG A 99 -4.62 -24.88 -2.34
N THR A 100 -4.96 -25.35 -3.52
CA THR A 100 -6.36 -25.59 -3.89
C THR A 100 -6.47 -26.70 -4.92
N ALA A 101 -7.65 -27.30 -5.04
CA ALA A 101 -7.87 -28.35 -6.01
C ALA A 101 -7.86 -27.78 -7.44
N PRO A 102 -7.45 -28.58 -8.45
CA PRO A 102 -7.65 -28.22 -9.85
C PRO A 102 -9.13 -27.92 -10.14
N GLY A 103 -9.36 -26.82 -10.83
CA GLY A 103 -10.66 -26.27 -11.19
C GLY A 103 -11.10 -25.09 -10.31
N ALA A 104 -10.46 -24.87 -9.15
CA ALA A 104 -10.81 -23.77 -8.27
C ALA A 104 -10.43 -22.41 -8.85
N GLU A 105 -11.26 -21.41 -8.59
CA GLU A 105 -10.97 -20.01 -8.89
C GLU A 105 -10.26 -19.36 -7.71
N VAL A 106 -9.05 -18.83 -7.95
CA VAL A 106 -8.30 -18.05 -6.97
C VAL A 106 -8.31 -16.59 -7.38
N SER A 107 -8.82 -15.73 -6.51
CA SER A 107 -8.86 -14.28 -6.69
C SER A 107 -7.93 -13.63 -5.68
N VAL A 108 -7.04 -12.76 -6.15
CA VAL A 108 -6.08 -12.03 -5.33
C VAL A 108 -6.29 -10.56 -5.57
N ARG A 109 -6.69 -9.83 -4.52
CA ARG A 109 -6.72 -8.38 -4.53
C ARG A 109 -5.52 -7.87 -3.75
N VAL A 110 -4.71 -7.00 -4.35
CA VAL A 110 -3.55 -6.43 -3.67
C VAL A 110 -3.50 -4.91 -3.83
N THR A 111 -2.90 -4.24 -2.84
CA THR A 111 -2.38 -2.89 -3.00
C THR A 111 -1.01 -2.81 -2.33
N ILE A 112 -0.03 -2.27 -3.06
CA ILE A 112 1.34 -2.06 -2.57
C ILE A 112 1.57 -0.55 -2.46
N TYR A 113 2.12 -0.15 -1.32
CA TYR A 113 2.46 1.23 -1.01
C TYR A 113 3.95 1.40 -0.81
N ASP A 114 4.52 2.48 -1.34
CA ASP A 114 5.89 2.88 -1.04
C ASP A 114 6.04 3.50 0.36
N GLU A 115 7.27 3.83 0.75
CA GLU A 115 7.57 4.48 2.05
C GLU A 115 6.87 5.83 2.24
N PHE A 116 6.49 6.50 1.14
CA PHE A 116 5.75 7.76 1.13
C PHE A 116 4.23 7.54 1.18
N ARG A 117 3.78 6.29 1.38
CA ARG A 117 2.38 5.85 1.42
C ARG A 117 1.61 6.10 0.12
N ARG A 118 2.32 6.21 -1.01
CA ARG A 118 1.67 6.25 -2.34
C ARG A 118 1.37 4.82 -2.76
N ALA A 119 0.16 4.57 -3.24
CA ALA A 119 -0.16 3.30 -3.86
C ALA A 119 0.58 3.22 -5.21
N VAL A 120 1.56 2.33 -5.30
CA VAL A 120 2.40 2.13 -6.49
C VAL A 120 1.94 0.92 -7.31
N HIS A 121 1.15 0.04 -6.70
CA HIS A 121 0.48 -1.07 -7.38
C HIS A 121 -0.91 -1.30 -6.79
N ARG A 122 -1.87 -1.59 -7.65
CA ARG A 122 -3.22 -2.04 -7.26
C ARG A 122 -3.82 -2.81 -8.42
N ASP A 123 -4.18 -4.07 -8.16
CA ASP A 123 -4.85 -4.91 -9.14
C ASP A 123 -5.82 -5.89 -8.46
N THR A 124 -6.59 -6.58 -9.28
CA THR A 124 -7.21 -7.85 -8.90
C THR A 124 -6.87 -8.88 -9.95
N THR A 125 -6.23 -9.96 -9.53
CA THR A 125 -5.83 -11.07 -10.39
C THR A 125 -6.70 -12.27 -10.10
N THR A 126 -7.33 -12.83 -11.13
CA THR A 126 -8.12 -14.07 -11.01
C THR A 126 -7.47 -15.16 -11.84
N VAL A 127 -7.33 -16.33 -11.24
CA VAL A 127 -6.66 -17.49 -11.82
C VAL A 127 -7.53 -18.71 -11.62
N ILE A 128 -7.77 -19.46 -12.71
CA ILE A 128 -8.34 -20.81 -12.58
C ILE A 128 -7.17 -21.79 -12.48
N VAL A 129 -7.12 -22.54 -11.39
CA VAL A 129 -6.14 -23.61 -11.22
C VAL A 129 -6.53 -24.75 -12.14
N GLY A 130 -5.62 -25.22 -12.99
CA GLY A 130 -5.85 -26.35 -13.89
C GLY A 130 -4.53 -27.04 -14.19
N ASN A 131 -4.48 -27.90 -15.21
CA ASN A 131 -3.19 -28.41 -15.72
C ASN A 131 -2.32 -27.30 -16.34
N GLU A 132 -2.94 -26.18 -16.71
CA GLU A 132 -2.29 -24.96 -17.18
C GLU A 132 -2.91 -23.77 -16.43
N ILE A 133 -2.08 -22.84 -15.93
CA ILE A 133 -2.53 -21.63 -15.24
C ILE A 133 -3.08 -20.63 -16.27
N GLN A 134 -4.36 -20.25 -16.14
CA GLN A 134 -4.95 -19.17 -16.94
C GLN A 134 -5.08 -17.92 -16.07
N VAL A 135 -4.26 -16.90 -16.34
CA VAL A 135 -4.25 -15.65 -15.59
C VAL A 135 -5.11 -14.61 -16.29
N THR A 136 -6.09 -14.05 -15.59
CA THR A 136 -6.84 -12.87 -16.01
C THR A 136 -6.55 -11.73 -15.04
N VAL A 137 -5.88 -10.68 -15.52
CA VAL A 137 -5.63 -9.44 -14.76
C VAL A 137 -6.72 -8.43 -15.10
N ARG A 138 -7.34 -7.81 -14.10
CA ARG A 138 -8.38 -6.78 -14.27
C ARG A 138 -8.03 -5.48 -13.55
#